data_AF-A0A724MF69-F1
#
_entry.id   AF-A0A724MF69-F1
#
_cell.length_a   1.000
_cell.length_b   1.000
_cell.length_c   1.000
_cell.angle_alpha   90.00
_cell.angle_beta   90.00
_cell.angle_gamma   90.00
#
_symmetry.space_group_name_H-M   'P 1'
#
loop_
_entity.id
_entity.type
_entity.pdbx_description
1 polymer ?
#
loop_
_entity_poly.entity_id
_entity_poly.type
_entity_poly.pdbx_seq_one_letter_code
_entity_poly.pdbx_strand_id
1 'polypeptide(L)' 'MLEARDLYCERDERTLFRGLSFTVEAGEWVQV' A
#
# COMPACT_ATOMS: atom_id res chain seq x y z
N MET A 1 -12.62 -4.83 -6.43
CA MET A 1 -12.15 -4.36 -5.13
C MET A 1 -11.06 -5.24 -4.54
N LEU A 2 -9.82 -4.78 -4.61
CA LEU A 2 -8.74 -5.21 -3.72
C LEU A 2 -8.56 -4.12 -2.66
N GLU A 3 -8.36 -4.54 -1.42
CA GLU A 3 -8.17 -3.63 -0.29
C GLU A 3 -6.88 -3.98 0.45
N ALA A 4 -6.05 -2.97 0.62
CA ALA A 4 -4.87 -3.00 1.48
C ALA A 4 -5.16 -2.18 2.73
N ARG A 5 -4.91 -2.75 3.91
CA ARG A 5 -5.08 -2.09 5.20
C ARG A 5 -3.79 -2.14 6.00
N ASP A 6 -3.46 -1.01 6.61
CA ASP A 6 -2.34 -0.86 7.56
C ASP A 6 -1.01 -1.45 7.04
N LEU A 7 -0.72 -1.23 5.76
CA LEU A 7 0.50 -1.77 5.16
C LEU A 7 1.75 -1.10 5.74
N TYR A 8 2.77 -1.93 5.91
CA TYR A 8 4.10 -1.55 6.32
C TYR A 8 5.11 -1.97 5.28
N CYS A 9 6.02 -1.08 4.91
CA CYS A 9 7.15 -1.40 4.06
C CYS A 9 8.44 -0.82 4.63
N GLU A 10 9.46 -1.67 4.72
CA GLU A 10 10.80 -1.33 5.15
C GLU A 10 11.80 -1.80 4.10
N ARG A 11 12.80 -0.96 3.83
CA ARG A 11 13.95 -1.29 2.98
C ARG A 11 15.21 -0.70 3.59
N ASP A 12 16.22 -1.55 3.77
CA ASP A 12 17.53 -1.17 4.34
C ASP A 12 17.38 -0.40 5.66
N GLU A 13 16.57 -0.93 6.59
CA GLU A 13 16.27 -0.34 7.91
C GLU A 13 15.50 1.01 7.85
N ARG A 14 15.06 1.43 6.66
CA ARG A 14 14.23 2.62 6.47
C ARG A 14 12.79 2.22 6.25
N THR A 15 11.89 2.75 7.07
CA THR A 15 10.45 2.69 6.80
C THR A 15 10.14 3.54 5.57
N LEU A 16 9.68 2.91 4.49
CA LEU A 16 9.20 3.60 3.28
C LEU A 16 7.80 4.13 3.48
N PHE A 17 6.92 3.31 4.07
CA PHE A 17 5.61 3.72 4.52
C PHE A 17 5.12 2.83 5.68
N ARG A 18 4.21 3.39 6.48
CA ARG A 18 3.54 2.71 7.59
C ARG A 18 2.12 3.22 7.69
N GLY A 19 1.16 2.32 7.92
CA GLY A 19 -0.24 2.69 8.01
C GLY A 19 -0.89 2.98 6.65
N LEU A 20 -0.27 2.55 5.55
CA LEU A 20 -0.83 2.80 4.23
C LEU A 20 -2.05 1.91 4.02
N SER A 21 -3.19 2.54 3.73
CA SER A 21 -4.42 1.83 3.38
C SER A 21 -4.98 2.38 2.08
N PHE A 22 -5.38 1.50 1.17
CA PHE A 22 -5.98 1.87 -0.11
C PHE A 22 -6.91 0.79 -0.63
N THR A 23 -7.82 1.19 -1.51
CA THR A 23 -8.68 0.29 -2.28
C THR A 23 -8.42 0.52 -3.77
N VAL A 24 -8.51 -0.53 -4.55
CA VAL A 24 -8.44 -0.47 -6.01
C VAL A 24 -9.58 -1.27 -6.63
N GLU A 25 -10.30 -0.67 -7.57
CA GLU A 25 -11.38 -1.34 -8.27
C GLU A 25 -10.93 -2.07 -9.53
N ALA A 26 -11.83 -2.88 -10.08
CA ALA A 26 -11.56 -3.58 -11.34
C ALA A 26 -11.33 -2.56 -12.47
N GLY A 27 -10.17 -2.65 -13.12
CA GLY A 27 -9.77 -1.73 -14.19
C GLY A 27 -8.99 -0.51 -13.71
N GLU A 28 -8.81 -0.33 -12.40
CA GLU A 28 -7.99 0.74 -11.84
C GLU A 28 -6.55 0.28 -11.57
N TRP A 29 -5.61 1.23 -11.61
CA TRP A 29 -4.20 1.00 -11.28
C TRP A 29 -3.79 1.95 -10.16
N VAL A 30 -3.05 1.41 -9.19
CA VAL A 30 -2.47 2.17 -8.07
C VAL A 30 -0.95 1.95 -8.04
N GLN A 31 -0.20 3.04 -7.91
CA GLN A 31 1.25 3.02 -7.72
C GLN A 31 1.56 3.66 -6.36
N VAL A 32 2.36 2.96 -5.56
CA VAL A 32 2.75 3.33 -4.20
C VAL A 32 4.26 3.50 -4.13
#